data_AF-A0A5N6RWL5-F1
#
_entry.id   AF-A0A5N6RWL5-F1
#
_cell.length_a   1.000
_cell.length_b   1.000
_cell.length_c   1.000
_cell.angle_alpha   90.00
_cell.angle_beta   90.00
_cell.angle_gamma   90.00
#
_symmetry.space_group_name_H-M   'P 1'
#
loop_
_entity.id
_entity.type
_entity.pdbx_description
1 polymer ?
#
loop_
_entity_poly.entity_id
_entity_poly.type
_entity_poly.pdbx_seq_one_letter_code
_entity_poly.pdbx_strand_id
1 'polypeptide(L)'
;MDYDERYIHGKPQNSFHKAVNIPDVVVFPRSEEEVSKIVKSCDKHKVPLVPYGGATSIEGHTLSPNGGVCIDMSMMKAVKALHIVDMDVVVEPGIGWMELNEYLEPHGLFFPLDPGPGATIGGMCATRCSGSLAVRYGTMRDNVINLKVVLANGDIVKTASRARKSAAGYDLTRLVIGSEGTLGVITEVTLRLQKIPQYSVVAMCNFPSVKDAADVAIATMLSGIQVSRVELLDEVQVRAINIANGKNLPESPTLMFEFIGTEAYTREQTQIVRKIVAEHNGSDFVFAEDPDDKKELWKIRKEALWACFAMEPNCEAMISDVCVPLSRLAELISRSKQELNASPLVCTVIAHAGDGNFHTCILFDPNIEEHRQEAERLNQFMVYTALSMDGTCTGEHGVGTGKMKYLEKELGMEALTTMKKIKAALDPNNIMNPGKLIPPHCINCNNKLYVTFRFRPAGRLAQDGFGFDQWNALLGLNRQGPTLSLVPILAGGAIGIGVVGSIPEMPANIFIYFLILLLLLFYQWHFGHTAGIRVD
;
A
#
# COMPACT_ATOMS: atom_id res chain seq x y z
N MET A 1 28.06 -16.54 -10.00
CA MET A 1 27.07 -16.01 -10.97
C MET A 1 25.63 -16.20 -10.50
N ASP A 2 25.31 -17.17 -9.63
CA ASP A 2 23.95 -17.32 -9.06
C ASP A 2 23.63 -16.31 -7.93
N TYR A 3 24.60 -15.98 -7.08
CA TYR A 3 24.36 -15.12 -5.91
C TYR A 3 23.93 -13.69 -6.28
N ASP A 4 24.63 -13.04 -7.21
CA ASP A 4 24.38 -11.62 -7.55
C ASP A 4 22.96 -11.45 -8.12
N GLU A 5 22.53 -12.37 -8.98
CA GLU A 5 21.19 -12.38 -9.57
C GLU A 5 20.11 -12.49 -8.49
N ARG A 6 20.26 -13.45 -7.58
CA ARG A 6 19.36 -13.64 -6.44
C ARG A 6 19.38 -12.45 -5.49
N TYR A 7 20.56 -11.87 -5.25
CA TYR A 7 20.70 -10.72 -4.37
C TYR A 7 19.96 -9.50 -4.93
N ILE A 8 20.10 -9.23 -6.24
CA ILE A 8 19.37 -8.15 -6.92
C ILE A 8 17.85 -8.37 -6.84
N HIS A 9 17.38 -9.61 -7.06
CA HIS A 9 15.96 -9.95 -7.00
C HIS A 9 15.39 -10.00 -5.58
N GLY A 10 16.21 -10.21 -4.56
CA GLY A 10 15.81 -10.23 -3.15
C GLY A 10 15.94 -8.88 -2.43
N LYS A 11 16.78 -7.98 -2.95
CA LYS A 11 16.98 -6.64 -2.40
C LYS A 11 16.07 -5.63 -3.10
N PRO A 12 15.24 -4.87 -2.36
CA PRO A 12 14.44 -3.82 -2.96
C PRO A 12 15.36 -2.69 -3.45
N GLN A 13 15.15 -2.23 -4.68
CA GLN A 13 16.02 -1.24 -5.32
C GLN A 13 15.68 0.19 -4.90
N ASN A 14 14.40 0.47 -4.62
CA ASN A 14 13.89 1.81 -4.34
C ASN A 14 13.16 1.89 -2.98
N SER A 15 13.57 1.06 -2.00
CA SER A 15 12.88 0.98 -0.72
C SER A 15 13.87 0.81 0.43
N PHE A 16 13.58 1.48 1.55
CA PHE A 16 14.35 1.41 2.80
C PHE A 16 14.15 0.10 3.58
N HIS A 17 13.23 -0.77 3.14
CA HIS A 17 12.97 -2.05 3.78
C HIS A 17 14.18 -2.98 3.66
N LYS A 18 14.62 -3.54 4.79
CA LYS A 18 15.77 -4.45 4.83
C LYS A 18 15.38 -5.84 4.34
N ALA A 19 16.19 -6.39 3.42
CA ALA A 19 16.07 -7.78 3.01
C ALA A 19 16.58 -8.69 4.13
N VAL A 20 15.69 -9.50 4.70
CA VAL A 20 16.04 -10.52 5.72
C VAL A 20 16.56 -11.81 5.09
N ASN A 21 16.20 -12.07 3.83
CA ASN A 21 16.63 -13.20 3.03
C ASN A 21 16.52 -12.86 1.53
N ILE A 22 17.13 -13.67 0.67
CA ILE A 22 17.08 -13.56 -0.79
C ILE A 22 16.44 -14.83 -1.39
N PRO A 23 15.89 -14.79 -2.61
CA PRO A 23 15.38 -15.99 -3.26
C PRO A 23 16.45 -17.07 -3.41
N ASP A 24 16.03 -18.34 -3.33
CA ASP A 24 16.88 -19.50 -3.55
C ASP A 24 17.14 -19.75 -5.04
N VAL A 25 16.16 -19.40 -5.87
CA VAL A 25 16.20 -19.52 -7.34
C VAL A 25 15.44 -18.37 -7.98
N VAL A 26 15.94 -17.86 -9.10
CA VAL A 26 15.21 -16.95 -10.01
C VAL A 26 14.87 -17.70 -11.29
N VAL A 27 13.63 -17.57 -11.75
CA VAL A 27 13.15 -18.17 -13.00
C VAL A 27 12.54 -17.12 -13.92
N PHE A 28 12.74 -17.29 -15.23
CA PHE A 28 12.33 -16.33 -16.28
C PHE A 28 11.40 -17.02 -17.29
N PRO A 29 10.13 -17.29 -16.93
CA PRO A 29 9.19 -17.94 -17.83
C PRO A 29 8.95 -17.12 -19.11
N ARG A 30 8.63 -17.82 -20.19
CA ARG A 30 8.33 -17.25 -21.51
C ARG A 30 6.89 -17.49 -21.97
N SER A 31 6.10 -18.22 -21.19
CA SER A 31 4.70 -18.48 -21.50
C SER A 31 3.84 -18.71 -20.25
N GLU A 32 2.52 -18.58 -20.38
CA GLU A 32 1.57 -18.84 -19.29
C GLU A 32 1.60 -20.30 -18.82
N GLU A 33 1.91 -21.24 -19.72
CA GLU A 33 2.07 -22.66 -19.39
C GLU A 33 3.33 -22.93 -18.58
N GLU A 34 4.43 -22.22 -18.83
CA GLU A 34 5.64 -22.31 -18.01
C GLU A 34 5.39 -21.78 -16.60
N VAL A 35 4.70 -20.64 -16.47
CA VAL A 35 4.27 -20.10 -15.16
C VAL A 35 3.40 -21.13 -14.43
N SER A 36 2.40 -21.71 -15.09
CA SER A 36 1.55 -22.78 -14.52
C SER A 36 2.37 -23.96 -14.00
N LYS A 37 3.37 -24.44 -14.77
CA LYS A 37 4.24 -25.56 -14.35
C LYS A 37 5.11 -25.20 -13.14
N ILE A 38 5.69 -24.00 -13.13
CA ILE A 38 6.50 -23.50 -12.01
C ILE A 38 5.65 -23.45 -10.74
N VAL A 39 4.47 -22.84 -10.82
CA VAL A 39 3.55 -22.70 -9.69
C VAL A 39 3.09 -24.06 -9.17
N LYS A 40 2.71 -25.00 -10.05
CA LYS A 40 2.35 -26.38 -9.64
C LYS A 40 3.48 -27.10 -8.93
N SER A 41 4.72 -26.91 -9.39
CA SER A 41 5.89 -27.48 -8.74
C SER A 41 6.09 -26.86 -7.35
N CYS A 42 5.98 -25.54 -7.24
CA CYS A 42 6.08 -24.83 -5.96
C CYS A 42 5.00 -25.29 -4.98
N ASP A 43 3.74 -25.41 -5.41
CA ASP A 43 2.62 -25.85 -4.58
C ASP A 43 2.81 -27.29 -4.09
N LYS A 44 3.17 -28.21 -5.00
CA LYS A 44 3.46 -29.61 -4.67
C LYS A 44 4.56 -29.75 -3.61
N HIS A 45 5.59 -28.91 -3.69
CA HIS A 45 6.74 -28.94 -2.80
C HIS A 45 6.65 -27.93 -1.64
N LYS A 46 5.54 -27.19 -1.53
CA LYS A 46 5.31 -26.15 -0.53
C LYS A 46 6.43 -25.10 -0.49
N VAL A 47 6.95 -24.76 -1.66
CA VAL A 47 7.99 -23.75 -1.83
C VAL A 47 7.33 -22.39 -2.07
N PRO A 48 7.65 -21.35 -1.28
CA PRO A 48 7.10 -20.02 -1.50
C PRO A 48 7.63 -19.42 -2.81
N LEU A 49 6.82 -18.57 -3.43
CA LEU A 49 7.19 -17.84 -4.63
C LEU A 49 6.86 -16.36 -4.53
N VAL A 50 7.65 -15.53 -5.19
CA VAL A 50 7.48 -14.07 -5.25
C VAL A 50 7.43 -13.67 -6.72
N PRO A 51 6.28 -13.20 -7.23
CA PRO A 51 6.20 -12.63 -8.57
C PRO A 51 7.01 -11.35 -8.66
N TYR A 52 7.73 -11.17 -9.76
CA TYR A 52 8.65 -10.07 -9.96
C TYR A 52 8.47 -9.46 -11.36
N GLY A 53 8.65 -8.14 -11.44
CA GLY A 53 8.50 -7.37 -12.67
C GLY A 53 9.57 -6.29 -12.74
N GLY A 54 9.18 -5.03 -12.92
CA GLY A 54 10.14 -3.93 -13.04
C GLY A 54 10.95 -3.57 -11.78
N ALA A 55 10.71 -4.22 -10.63
CA ALA A 55 11.40 -3.96 -9.36
C ALA A 55 11.32 -2.52 -8.82
N THR A 56 10.33 -1.74 -9.28
CA THR A 56 10.21 -0.31 -8.95
C THR A 56 9.38 -0.03 -7.70
N SER A 57 8.76 -1.05 -7.10
CA SER A 57 7.89 -0.89 -5.92
C SER A 57 8.67 -0.47 -4.67
N ILE A 58 8.01 0.26 -3.75
CA ILE A 58 8.69 0.91 -2.61
C ILE A 58 8.23 0.46 -1.21
N GLU A 59 7.30 -0.50 -1.12
CA GLU A 59 6.81 -1.04 0.18
C GLU A 59 7.30 -2.47 0.49
N GLY A 60 8.40 -2.90 -0.13
CA GLY A 60 9.00 -4.22 0.11
C GLY A 60 8.27 -5.40 -0.55
N HIS A 61 7.53 -5.17 -1.63
CA HIS A 61 6.74 -6.20 -2.33
C HIS A 61 7.57 -7.38 -2.85
N THR A 62 8.80 -7.12 -3.30
CA THR A 62 9.72 -8.11 -3.90
C THR A 62 10.56 -8.86 -2.86
N LEU A 63 10.46 -8.50 -1.58
CA LEU A 63 11.21 -9.17 -0.52
C LEU A 63 10.85 -10.66 -0.45
N SER A 64 11.86 -11.51 -0.26
CA SER A 64 11.67 -12.96 -0.15
C SER A 64 11.99 -13.44 1.27
N PRO A 65 11.18 -13.10 2.30
CA PRO A 65 11.52 -13.36 3.69
C PRO A 65 11.74 -14.86 4.00
N ASN A 66 11.08 -15.73 3.23
CA ASN A 66 11.16 -17.18 3.37
C ASN A 66 12.00 -17.85 2.26
N GLY A 67 12.83 -17.09 1.53
CA GLY A 67 13.53 -17.59 0.35
C GLY A 67 12.56 -18.01 -0.76
N GLY A 68 12.84 -19.14 -1.41
CA GLY A 68 11.99 -19.74 -2.42
C GLY A 68 12.29 -19.26 -3.84
N VAL A 69 11.24 -19.22 -4.67
CA VAL A 69 11.35 -18.93 -6.11
C VAL A 69 10.94 -17.50 -6.42
N CYS A 70 11.83 -16.70 -6.98
CA CYS A 70 11.46 -15.45 -7.63
C CYS A 70 11.05 -15.74 -9.08
N ILE A 71 9.84 -15.37 -9.47
CA ILE A 71 9.33 -15.53 -10.85
C ILE A 71 9.41 -14.18 -11.54
N ASP A 72 10.48 -13.95 -12.31
CA ASP A 72 10.65 -12.72 -13.08
C ASP A 72 9.91 -12.79 -14.42
N MET A 73 8.94 -11.92 -14.57
CA MET A 73 8.07 -11.82 -15.75
C MET A 73 8.69 -11.03 -16.91
N SER A 74 9.93 -10.54 -16.78
CA SER A 74 10.63 -9.69 -17.77
C SER A 74 10.74 -10.31 -19.17
N MET A 75 10.68 -11.63 -19.30
CA MET A 75 10.71 -12.33 -20.59
C MET A 75 9.33 -12.47 -21.27
N MET A 76 8.22 -12.20 -20.56
CA MET A 76 6.87 -12.18 -21.12
C MET A 76 6.45 -10.74 -21.40
N LYS A 77 6.85 -10.19 -22.56
CA LYS A 77 6.69 -8.76 -22.90
C LYS A 77 6.00 -8.50 -24.24
N ALA A 78 5.39 -9.50 -24.86
CA ALA A 78 4.76 -9.33 -26.16
C ALA A 78 3.45 -8.53 -26.09
N VAL A 79 3.21 -7.67 -27.09
CA VAL A 79 1.86 -7.21 -27.44
C VAL A 79 1.16 -8.33 -28.21
N LYS A 80 0.11 -8.89 -27.63
CA LYS A 80 -0.62 -10.05 -28.19
C LYS A 80 -1.67 -9.64 -29.20
N ALA A 81 -2.32 -8.50 -28.99
CA ALA A 81 -3.30 -7.93 -29.91
C ALA A 81 -3.51 -6.44 -29.65
N LEU A 82 -3.70 -5.65 -30.71
CA LEU A 82 -4.12 -4.25 -30.64
C LEU A 82 -5.45 -4.08 -31.40
N HIS A 83 -6.47 -3.55 -30.72
CA HIS A 83 -7.78 -3.29 -31.30
C HIS A 83 -8.01 -1.78 -31.40
N ILE A 84 -7.54 -1.18 -32.50
CA ILE A 84 -7.54 0.29 -32.68
C ILE A 84 -8.95 0.89 -32.57
N VAL A 85 -9.94 0.23 -33.17
CA VAL A 85 -11.34 0.70 -33.16
C VAL A 85 -11.96 0.61 -31.76
N ASP A 86 -11.68 -0.48 -31.04
CA ASP A 86 -12.19 -0.71 -29.70
C ASP A 86 -11.41 0.07 -28.62
N MET A 87 -10.24 0.62 -29.00
CA MET A 87 -9.29 1.30 -28.13
C MET A 87 -8.91 0.43 -26.93
N ASP A 88 -8.47 -0.79 -27.21
CA ASP A 88 -7.92 -1.71 -26.21
C ASP A 88 -6.72 -2.49 -26.76
N VAL A 89 -5.89 -3.00 -25.85
CA VAL A 89 -4.69 -3.78 -26.16
C VAL A 89 -4.58 -4.97 -25.21
N VAL A 90 -4.13 -6.10 -25.72
CA VAL A 90 -3.80 -7.31 -24.95
C VAL A 90 -2.28 -7.45 -24.93
N VAL A 91 -1.70 -7.48 -23.74
CA VAL A 91 -0.24 -7.52 -23.54
C VAL A 91 0.16 -8.56 -22.50
N GLU A 92 1.40 -9.02 -22.59
CA GLU A 92 2.05 -9.79 -21.53
C GLU A 92 2.55 -8.86 -20.40
N PRO A 93 2.65 -9.34 -19.15
CA PRO A 93 2.81 -8.52 -17.95
C PRO A 93 4.18 -7.84 -17.83
N GLY A 94 5.21 -8.38 -18.48
CA GLY A 94 6.58 -7.89 -18.41
C GLY A 94 6.86 -6.66 -19.28
N ILE A 95 5.93 -6.28 -20.17
CA ILE A 95 6.11 -5.07 -20.99
C ILE A 95 6.12 -3.82 -20.09
N GLY A 96 7.06 -2.91 -20.34
CA GLY A 96 7.10 -1.61 -19.67
C GLY A 96 5.99 -0.68 -20.19
N TRP A 97 5.44 0.18 -19.33
CA TRP A 97 4.39 1.12 -19.77
C TRP A 97 4.88 2.13 -20.82
N MET A 98 6.16 2.54 -20.73
CA MET A 98 6.79 3.43 -21.72
C MET A 98 6.98 2.71 -23.07
N GLU A 99 7.49 1.47 -23.05
CA GLU A 99 7.63 0.61 -24.25
C GLU A 99 6.26 0.38 -24.92
N LEU A 100 5.21 0.17 -24.12
CA LEU A 100 3.85 0.06 -24.63
C LEU A 100 3.39 1.36 -25.30
N ASN A 101 3.63 2.52 -24.68
CA ASN A 101 3.24 3.81 -25.26
C ASN A 101 4.01 4.14 -26.54
N GLU A 102 5.30 3.83 -26.62
CA GLU A 102 6.09 3.92 -27.86
C GLU A 102 5.49 3.06 -28.99
N TYR A 103 5.04 1.84 -28.66
CA TYR A 103 4.35 0.97 -29.61
C TYR A 103 2.99 1.53 -30.08
N LEU A 104 2.25 2.20 -29.20
CA LEU A 104 0.90 2.70 -29.48
C LEU A 104 0.87 4.05 -30.22
N GLU A 105 1.93 4.85 -30.08
CA GLU A 105 2.01 6.21 -30.62
C GLU A 105 1.71 6.30 -32.13
N PRO A 106 2.25 5.43 -33.01
CA PRO A 106 1.94 5.46 -34.45
C PRO A 106 0.45 5.24 -34.78
N HIS A 107 -0.33 4.69 -33.84
CA HIS A 107 -1.77 4.45 -33.99
C HIS A 107 -2.62 5.61 -33.42
N GLY A 108 -1.98 6.68 -32.94
CA GLY A 108 -2.64 7.81 -32.29
C GLY A 108 -3.31 7.44 -30.96
N LEU A 109 -2.82 6.39 -30.30
CA LEU A 109 -3.34 5.86 -29.05
C LEU A 109 -2.25 5.89 -27.97
N PHE A 110 -2.66 5.90 -26.72
CA PHE A 110 -1.77 5.74 -25.58
C PHE A 110 -2.49 5.06 -24.41
N PHE A 111 -1.72 4.41 -23.54
CA PHE A 111 -2.12 3.97 -22.22
C PHE A 111 -1.84 5.08 -21.20
N PRO A 112 -2.86 5.54 -20.44
CA PRO A 112 -2.78 6.85 -19.78
C PRO A 112 -2.06 6.88 -18.44
N LEU A 113 -1.72 5.74 -17.83
CA LEU A 113 -1.05 5.75 -16.53
C LEU A 113 0.44 5.88 -16.67
N ASP A 114 1.02 6.75 -15.84
CA ASP A 114 2.39 7.22 -15.96
C ASP A 114 3.15 7.20 -14.62
N PRO A 115 3.26 6.03 -13.95
CA PRO A 115 4.08 5.93 -12.73
C PRO A 115 5.57 6.12 -13.05
N GLY A 116 6.41 6.05 -12.02
CA GLY A 116 7.86 6.11 -12.16
C GLY A 116 8.42 5.20 -13.29
N PRO A 117 9.47 5.63 -14.01
CA PRO A 117 10.11 4.84 -15.06
C PRO A 117 10.49 3.43 -14.59
N GLY A 118 10.37 2.45 -15.49
CA GLY A 118 10.75 1.05 -15.24
C GLY A 118 9.61 0.14 -14.76
N ALA A 119 8.44 0.68 -14.41
CA ALA A 119 7.29 -0.14 -14.03
C ALA A 119 6.76 -0.97 -15.22
N THR A 120 6.46 -2.25 -14.96
CA THR A 120 5.85 -3.16 -15.93
C THR A 120 4.34 -3.24 -15.71
N ILE A 121 3.58 -3.52 -16.78
CA ILE A 121 2.11 -3.57 -16.73
C ILE A 121 1.59 -4.58 -15.68
N GLY A 122 2.25 -5.72 -15.52
CA GLY A 122 1.92 -6.71 -14.49
C GLY A 122 2.13 -6.18 -13.07
N GLY A 123 3.25 -5.49 -12.83
CA GLY A 123 3.52 -4.84 -11.55
C GLY A 123 2.49 -3.76 -11.22
N MET A 124 2.16 -2.92 -12.22
CA MET A 124 1.12 -1.90 -12.12
C MET A 124 -0.24 -2.50 -11.73
N CYS A 125 -0.64 -3.62 -12.34
CA CYS A 125 -1.86 -4.34 -11.97
C CYS A 125 -1.78 -4.86 -10.52
N ALA A 126 -0.66 -5.48 -10.16
CA ALA A 126 -0.47 -6.10 -8.86
C ALA A 126 -0.51 -5.10 -7.71
N THR A 127 0.00 -3.86 -7.90
CA THR A 127 -0.01 -2.81 -6.87
C THR A 127 -1.20 -1.86 -6.98
N ARG A 128 -2.07 -2.02 -7.98
CA ARG A 128 -3.17 -1.07 -8.28
C ARG A 128 -2.65 0.37 -8.41
N CYS A 129 -1.56 0.55 -9.17
CA CYS A 129 -0.91 1.85 -9.26
C CYS A 129 -1.81 2.92 -9.91
N SER A 130 -1.43 4.19 -9.70
CA SER A 130 -1.96 5.37 -10.38
C SER A 130 -0.87 6.08 -11.20
N GLY A 131 -0.53 7.32 -10.85
CA GLY A 131 0.21 8.28 -11.66
C GLY A 131 -0.53 9.62 -11.77
N SER A 132 0.17 10.64 -12.26
CA SER A 132 -0.34 12.02 -12.31
C SER A 132 -1.58 12.23 -13.18
N LEU A 133 -1.78 11.34 -14.17
CA LEU A 133 -2.94 11.35 -15.06
C LEU A 133 -4.19 10.66 -14.47
N ALA A 134 -4.10 10.11 -13.25
CA ALA A 134 -5.20 9.36 -12.64
C ALA A 134 -6.44 10.22 -12.37
N VAL A 135 -6.26 11.51 -12.03
CA VAL A 135 -7.37 12.47 -11.88
C VAL A 135 -8.28 12.52 -13.13
N ARG A 136 -7.71 12.28 -14.32
CA ARG A 136 -8.43 12.30 -15.60
C ARG A 136 -8.93 10.93 -16.04
N TYR A 137 -8.10 9.91 -15.87
CA TYR A 137 -8.30 8.60 -16.50
C TYR A 137 -8.56 7.46 -15.50
N GLY A 138 -8.63 7.75 -14.20
CA GLY A 138 -8.71 6.76 -13.14
C GLY A 138 -7.39 6.01 -12.95
N THR A 139 -7.40 4.93 -12.16
CA THR A 139 -6.17 4.19 -11.80
C THR A 139 -6.05 2.89 -12.61
N MET A 140 -5.11 2.00 -12.24
CA MET A 140 -5.07 0.63 -12.77
C MET A 140 -6.36 -0.13 -12.54
N ARG A 141 -7.12 0.25 -11.51
CA ARG A 141 -8.50 -0.17 -11.38
C ARG A 141 -9.22 0.16 -12.69
N ASP A 142 -9.41 1.43 -13.02
CA ASP A 142 -10.32 1.83 -14.10
C ASP A 142 -9.84 1.43 -15.50
N ASN A 143 -8.52 1.28 -15.69
CA ASN A 143 -7.91 1.06 -17.00
C ASN A 143 -7.74 -0.43 -17.39
N VAL A 144 -7.89 -1.39 -16.48
CA VAL A 144 -7.86 -2.82 -16.82
C VAL A 144 -9.26 -3.33 -17.18
N ILE A 145 -9.37 -4.03 -18.30
CA ILE A 145 -10.60 -4.69 -18.76
C ILE A 145 -10.69 -6.11 -18.18
N ASN A 146 -9.64 -6.92 -18.36
CA ASN A 146 -9.55 -8.27 -17.82
C ASN A 146 -8.09 -8.72 -17.71
N LEU A 147 -7.90 -9.85 -17.04
CA LEU A 147 -6.60 -10.49 -16.80
C LEU A 147 -6.68 -11.99 -17.15
N LYS A 148 -5.54 -12.59 -17.49
CA LYS A 148 -5.26 -13.99 -17.20
C LYS A 148 -4.31 -14.10 -16.02
N VAL A 149 -4.60 -15.05 -15.13
CA VAL A 149 -3.89 -15.22 -13.86
C VAL A 149 -3.67 -16.71 -13.61
N VAL A 150 -2.45 -17.08 -13.21
CA VAL A 150 -2.12 -18.41 -12.72
C VAL A 150 -2.30 -18.44 -11.21
N LEU A 151 -3.27 -19.22 -10.72
CA LEU A 151 -3.56 -19.39 -9.29
C LEU A 151 -2.56 -20.35 -8.62
N ALA A 152 -2.59 -20.48 -7.29
CA ALA A 152 -1.63 -21.31 -6.54
C ALA A 152 -1.66 -22.81 -6.91
N ASN A 153 -2.82 -23.32 -7.33
CA ASN A 153 -2.94 -24.68 -7.87
C ASN A 153 -2.43 -24.81 -9.33
N GLY A 154 -2.01 -23.70 -9.92
CA GLY A 154 -1.54 -23.55 -11.29
C GLY A 154 -2.62 -23.51 -12.36
N ASP A 155 -3.90 -23.36 -12.00
CA ASP A 155 -4.95 -23.13 -12.98
C ASP A 155 -4.79 -21.74 -13.62
N ILE A 156 -5.00 -21.68 -14.93
CA ILE A 156 -5.04 -20.42 -15.69
C ILE A 156 -6.48 -19.93 -15.72
N VAL A 157 -6.73 -18.81 -15.06
CA VAL A 157 -8.06 -18.20 -14.96
C VAL A 157 -8.11 -16.92 -15.77
N LYS A 158 -9.07 -16.84 -16.70
CA LYS A 158 -9.46 -15.59 -17.36
C LYS A 158 -10.54 -14.91 -16.53
N THR A 159 -10.29 -13.67 -16.10
CA THR A 159 -11.15 -13.01 -15.10
C THR A 159 -12.45 -12.43 -15.68
N ALA A 160 -12.45 -12.02 -16.95
CA ALA A 160 -13.61 -11.47 -17.64
C ALA A 160 -13.44 -11.53 -19.16
N SER A 161 -14.53 -11.22 -19.90
CA SER A 161 -14.47 -10.98 -21.34
C SER A 161 -13.84 -9.61 -21.66
N ARG A 162 -13.70 -9.26 -22.96
CA ARG A 162 -13.23 -7.94 -23.40
C ARG A 162 -14.33 -6.86 -23.39
N ALA A 163 -15.59 -7.23 -23.14
CA ALA A 163 -16.69 -6.28 -23.13
C ALA A 163 -16.48 -5.21 -22.04
N ARG A 164 -16.63 -3.93 -22.41
CA ARG A 164 -16.44 -2.80 -21.48
C ARG A 164 -17.43 -2.79 -20.31
N LYS A 165 -18.56 -3.47 -20.47
CA LYS A 165 -19.60 -3.63 -19.45
C LYS A 165 -19.96 -5.10 -19.35
N SER A 166 -19.98 -5.62 -18.13
CA SER A 166 -20.43 -6.96 -17.82
C SER A 166 -21.03 -6.97 -16.43
N ALA A 167 -22.11 -7.72 -16.24
CA ALA A 167 -22.66 -8.07 -14.93
C ALA A 167 -22.67 -9.60 -14.72
N ALA A 168 -21.88 -10.33 -15.53
CA ALA A 168 -21.83 -11.78 -15.48
C ALA A 168 -20.91 -12.25 -14.35
N GLY A 169 -21.50 -12.58 -13.20
CA GLY A 169 -20.79 -13.16 -12.05
C GLY A 169 -20.00 -12.13 -11.23
N TYR A 170 -19.07 -12.63 -10.41
CA TYR A 170 -18.21 -11.80 -9.57
C TYR A 170 -17.10 -11.13 -10.39
N ASP A 171 -16.69 -9.93 -9.97
CA ASP A 171 -15.58 -9.21 -10.60
C ASP A 171 -14.22 -9.73 -10.10
N LEU A 172 -13.75 -10.82 -10.73
CA LEU A 172 -12.45 -11.41 -10.43
C LEU A 172 -11.29 -10.50 -10.84
N THR A 173 -11.48 -9.62 -11.83
CA THR A 173 -10.47 -8.65 -12.26
C THR A 173 -10.13 -7.71 -11.10
N ARG A 174 -11.15 -7.17 -10.42
CA ARG A 174 -10.98 -6.30 -9.25
C ARG A 174 -10.42 -7.00 -8.04
N LEU A 175 -10.65 -8.31 -7.91
CA LEU A 175 -10.08 -9.11 -6.83
C LEU A 175 -8.55 -9.24 -6.96
N VAL A 176 -8.05 -9.39 -8.19
CA VAL A 176 -6.62 -9.58 -8.46
C VAL A 176 -5.86 -8.25 -8.55
N ILE A 177 -6.47 -7.18 -9.07
CA ILE A 177 -5.82 -5.87 -9.11
C ILE A 177 -5.60 -5.34 -7.68
N GLY A 178 -4.35 -5.06 -7.34
CA GLY A 178 -3.96 -4.68 -5.97
C GLY A 178 -3.73 -5.87 -5.03
N SER A 179 -3.68 -7.11 -5.55
CA SER A 179 -3.41 -8.28 -4.72
C SER A 179 -1.94 -8.51 -4.45
N GLU A 180 -1.03 -7.71 -5.04
CA GLU A 180 0.41 -7.74 -4.80
C GLU A 180 1.05 -9.13 -4.99
N GLY A 181 0.55 -9.90 -5.95
CA GLY A 181 1.01 -11.27 -6.21
C GLY A 181 0.59 -12.30 -5.16
N THR A 182 -0.21 -11.92 -4.14
CA THR A 182 -0.66 -12.83 -3.09
C THR A 182 -1.79 -13.76 -3.52
N LEU A 183 -2.50 -13.46 -4.62
CA LEU A 183 -3.61 -14.30 -5.11
C LEU A 183 -3.30 -15.04 -6.43
N GLY A 184 -2.10 -14.86 -6.98
CA GLY A 184 -1.67 -15.50 -8.21
C GLY A 184 -0.68 -14.67 -9.02
N VAL A 185 -0.22 -15.24 -10.13
CA VAL A 185 0.72 -14.60 -11.08
C VAL A 185 -0.04 -14.13 -12.31
N ILE A 186 -0.04 -12.83 -12.60
CA ILE A 186 -0.68 -12.26 -13.79
C ILE A 186 0.15 -12.63 -15.02
N THR A 187 -0.47 -13.16 -16.08
CA THR A 187 0.22 -13.63 -17.31
C THR A 187 -0.25 -12.95 -18.60
N GLU A 188 -1.41 -12.27 -18.58
CA GLU A 188 -1.94 -11.50 -19.70
C GLU A 188 -2.82 -10.37 -19.15
N VAL A 189 -2.73 -9.18 -19.74
CA VAL A 189 -3.50 -8.00 -19.32
C VAL A 189 -4.19 -7.40 -20.54
N THR A 190 -5.50 -7.19 -20.45
CA THR A 190 -6.24 -6.39 -21.43
C THR A 190 -6.47 -4.98 -20.87
N LEU A 191 -5.92 -3.96 -21.52
CA LEU A 191 -5.95 -2.56 -21.10
C LEU A 191 -6.85 -1.71 -22.00
N ARG A 192 -7.51 -0.71 -21.41
CA ARG A 192 -8.15 0.38 -22.13
C ARG A 192 -7.10 1.36 -22.62
N LEU A 193 -7.30 1.87 -23.82
CA LEU A 193 -6.48 2.91 -24.44
C LEU A 193 -7.27 4.21 -24.58
N GLN A 194 -6.51 5.30 -24.72
CA GLN A 194 -7.02 6.65 -24.94
C GLN A 194 -6.44 7.19 -26.24
N LYS A 195 -7.12 8.17 -26.84
CA LYS A 195 -6.59 8.91 -27.99
C LYS A 195 -5.58 9.95 -27.52
N ILE A 196 -4.43 10.03 -28.20
CA ILE A 196 -3.45 11.09 -27.95
C ILE A 196 -4.14 12.44 -28.16
N PRO A 197 -4.15 13.34 -27.16
CA PRO A 197 -4.82 14.63 -27.29
C PRO A 197 -4.19 15.49 -28.39
N GLN A 198 -5.02 16.21 -29.13
CA GLN A 198 -4.56 17.11 -30.19
C GLN A 198 -3.87 18.36 -29.64
N TYR A 199 -4.29 18.80 -28.45
CA TYR A 199 -3.81 20.03 -27.84
C TYR A 199 -3.66 19.86 -26.33
N SER A 200 -2.62 20.48 -25.77
CA SER A 200 -2.38 20.54 -24.33
C SER A 200 -1.77 21.88 -23.92
N VAL A 201 -2.15 22.34 -22.73
CA VAL A 201 -1.59 23.52 -22.06
C VAL A 201 -1.10 23.10 -20.69
N VAL A 202 0.13 23.49 -20.35
CA VAL A 202 0.69 23.32 -19.00
C VAL A 202 0.74 24.68 -18.34
N ALA A 203 0.29 24.79 -17.10
CA ALA A 203 0.39 26.01 -16.31
C ALA A 203 1.13 25.75 -15.01
N MET A 204 1.82 26.76 -14.51
CA MET A 204 2.53 26.75 -13.24
C MET A 204 2.26 28.06 -12.49
N CYS A 205 2.04 27.97 -11.18
CA CYS A 205 1.87 29.14 -10.32
C CYS A 205 2.41 28.89 -8.91
N ASN A 206 2.78 29.98 -8.24
CA ASN A 206 3.39 29.97 -6.92
C ASN A 206 2.43 30.47 -5.85
N PHE A 207 2.64 30.06 -4.61
CA PHE A 207 1.78 30.38 -3.49
C PHE A 207 2.58 30.73 -2.23
N PRO A 208 2.04 31.58 -1.33
CA PRO A 208 2.67 31.87 -0.04
C PRO A 208 2.72 30.66 0.90
N SER A 209 1.78 29.73 0.77
CA SER A 209 1.73 28.52 1.60
C SER A 209 1.22 27.30 0.82
N VAL A 210 1.59 26.10 1.30
CA VAL A 210 1.09 24.83 0.77
C VAL A 210 -0.43 24.70 0.91
N LYS A 211 -1.02 25.40 1.88
CA LYS A 211 -2.47 25.43 2.08
C LYS A 211 -3.16 26.20 0.95
N ASP A 212 -2.64 27.38 0.60
CA ASP A 212 -3.20 28.19 -0.51
C ASP A 212 -3.15 27.40 -1.83
N ALA A 213 -2.03 26.72 -2.10
CA ALA A 213 -1.87 25.83 -3.24
C ALA A 213 -2.92 24.69 -3.23
N ALA A 214 -3.07 23.99 -2.10
CA ALA A 214 -4.04 22.92 -1.98
C ALA A 214 -5.50 23.43 -2.11
N ASP A 215 -5.84 24.60 -1.57
CA ASP A 215 -7.16 25.21 -1.69
C ASP A 215 -7.50 25.53 -3.15
N VAL A 216 -6.53 26.00 -3.96
CA VAL A 216 -6.73 26.21 -5.40
C VAL A 216 -6.97 24.89 -6.14
N ALA A 217 -6.23 23.83 -5.82
CA ALA A 217 -6.46 22.52 -6.42
C ALA A 217 -7.89 22.03 -6.12
N ILE A 218 -8.32 22.14 -4.86
CA ILE A 218 -9.69 21.79 -4.42
C ILE A 218 -10.73 22.65 -5.16
N ALA A 219 -10.57 23.97 -5.18
CA ALA A 219 -11.49 24.89 -5.84
C ALA A 219 -11.60 24.63 -7.34
N THR A 220 -10.47 24.32 -7.99
CA THR A 220 -10.42 23.94 -9.41
C THR A 220 -11.26 22.70 -9.67
N MET A 221 -11.08 21.64 -8.86
CA MET A 221 -11.87 20.41 -9.02
C MET A 221 -13.37 20.64 -8.73
N LEU A 222 -13.70 21.43 -7.70
CA LEU A 222 -15.09 21.75 -7.34
C LEU A 222 -15.81 22.60 -8.40
N SER A 223 -15.06 23.35 -9.21
CA SER A 223 -15.64 24.10 -10.34
C SER A 223 -16.05 23.22 -11.52
N GLY A 224 -15.78 21.91 -11.46
CA GLY A 224 -16.15 20.94 -12.49
C GLY A 224 -15.18 20.89 -13.68
N ILE A 225 -14.05 21.60 -13.58
CA ILE A 225 -13.01 21.60 -14.61
C ILE A 225 -12.39 20.20 -14.69
N GLN A 226 -12.36 19.65 -15.91
CA GLN A 226 -11.67 18.39 -16.12
C GLN A 226 -10.21 18.65 -16.47
N VAL A 227 -9.39 18.64 -15.42
CA VAL A 227 -7.94 18.68 -15.49
C VAL A 227 -7.38 17.34 -15.97
N SER A 228 -6.21 17.37 -16.59
CA SER A 228 -5.41 16.17 -16.88
C SER A 228 -4.49 15.83 -15.73
N ARG A 229 -3.88 16.86 -15.12
CA ARG A 229 -2.96 16.77 -13.98
C ARG A 229 -3.10 18.01 -13.11
N VAL A 230 -2.93 17.83 -11.80
CA VAL A 230 -2.80 18.92 -10.82
C VAL A 230 -1.80 18.46 -9.76
N GLU A 231 -0.59 18.98 -9.85
CA GLU A 231 0.54 18.54 -9.05
C GLU A 231 1.01 19.66 -8.13
N LEU A 232 1.13 19.37 -6.84
CA LEU A 232 1.67 20.30 -5.84
C LEU A 232 3.10 19.90 -5.49
N LEU A 233 3.99 20.89 -5.41
CA LEU A 233 5.35 20.77 -4.91
C LEU A 233 5.53 21.79 -3.78
N ASP A 234 6.11 21.39 -2.65
CA ASP A 234 6.48 22.35 -1.61
C ASP A 234 7.79 23.09 -1.94
N GLU A 235 8.11 24.10 -1.14
CA GLU A 235 9.31 24.91 -1.33
C GLU A 235 10.61 24.09 -1.26
N VAL A 236 10.63 23.06 -0.41
CA VAL A 236 11.80 22.18 -0.25
C VAL A 236 12.00 21.32 -1.50
N GLN A 237 10.91 20.82 -2.08
CA GLN A 237 10.94 20.08 -3.33
C GLN A 237 11.41 20.95 -4.50
N VAL A 238 10.94 22.20 -4.58
CA VAL A 238 11.40 23.15 -5.62
C VAL A 238 12.88 23.48 -5.46
N ARG A 239 13.37 23.65 -4.23
CA ARG A 239 14.81 23.79 -3.95
C ARG A 239 15.61 22.57 -4.41
N ALA A 240 15.12 21.35 -4.14
CA ALA A 240 15.77 20.12 -4.60
C ALA A 240 15.90 20.09 -6.13
N ILE A 241 14.84 20.50 -6.84
CA ILE A 241 14.83 20.62 -8.31
C ILE A 241 15.86 21.66 -8.79
N ASN A 242 15.93 22.83 -8.14
CA ASN A 242 16.91 23.86 -8.49
C ASN A 242 18.35 23.33 -8.43
N ILE A 243 18.68 22.60 -7.37
CA ILE A 243 19.99 21.96 -7.18
C ILE A 243 20.27 20.93 -8.26
N ALA A 244 19.33 20.00 -8.49
CA ALA A 244 19.53 18.88 -9.41
C ALA A 244 19.65 19.32 -10.87
N ASN A 245 18.88 20.34 -11.27
CA ASN A 245 18.71 20.73 -12.67
C ASN A 245 19.38 22.07 -13.02
N GLY A 246 20.10 22.69 -12.09
CA GLY A 246 20.74 23.99 -12.30
C GLY A 246 19.73 25.09 -12.62
N LYS A 247 18.56 25.06 -11.98
CA LYS A 247 17.46 26.02 -12.17
C LYS A 247 17.44 27.06 -11.05
N ASN A 248 16.72 28.17 -11.30
CA ASN A 248 16.52 29.26 -10.35
C ASN A 248 15.01 29.57 -10.21
N LEU A 249 14.20 28.54 -10.02
CA LEU A 249 12.77 28.68 -9.77
C LEU A 249 12.55 29.29 -8.37
N PRO A 250 11.46 30.07 -8.15
CA PRO A 250 11.11 30.54 -6.81
C PRO A 250 10.90 29.37 -5.84
N GLU A 251 11.65 29.33 -4.75
CA GLU A 251 11.53 28.31 -3.69
C GLU A 251 10.31 28.61 -2.81
N SER A 252 9.13 28.40 -3.39
CA SER A 252 7.82 28.57 -2.79
C SER A 252 6.93 27.38 -3.14
N PRO A 253 5.86 27.10 -2.39
CA PRO A 253 4.85 26.15 -2.81
C PRO A 253 4.34 26.45 -4.22
N THR A 254 4.31 25.43 -5.08
CA THR A 254 4.01 25.55 -6.51
C THR A 254 2.92 24.55 -6.90
N LEU A 255 1.96 25.00 -7.70
CA LEU A 255 1.05 24.10 -8.42
C LEU A 255 1.43 24.05 -9.89
N MET A 256 1.28 22.87 -10.46
CA MET A 256 1.34 22.62 -11.89
C MET A 256 0.02 22.02 -12.37
N PHE A 257 -0.54 22.59 -13.44
CA PHE A 257 -1.76 22.11 -14.08
C PHE A 257 -1.42 21.62 -15.49
N GLU A 258 -2.18 20.63 -15.96
CA GLU A 258 -2.31 20.38 -17.40
C GLU A 258 -3.75 20.22 -17.80
N PHE A 259 -4.07 20.81 -18.94
CA PHE A 259 -5.36 20.70 -19.61
C PHE A 259 -5.13 20.09 -20.98
N ILE A 260 -5.88 19.06 -21.33
CA ILE A 260 -5.85 18.43 -22.66
C ILE A 260 -7.23 18.48 -23.31
N GLY A 261 -7.28 18.66 -24.62
CA GLY A 261 -8.55 18.71 -25.35
C GLY A 261 -8.42 19.44 -26.68
N THR A 262 -9.45 20.22 -27.00
CA THR A 262 -9.39 21.19 -28.10
C THR A 262 -8.72 22.47 -27.63
N GLU A 263 -8.15 23.24 -28.54
CA GLU A 263 -7.53 24.55 -28.25
C GLU A 263 -8.51 25.49 -27.51
N ALA A 264 -9.78 25.52 -27.92
CA ALA A 264 -10.81 26.33 -27.26
C ALA A 264 -11.04 25.90 -25.82
N TYR A 265 -11.17 24.59 -25.57
CA TYR A 265 -11.38 24.04 -24.24
C TYR A 265 -10.22 24.38 -23.31
N THR A 266 -8.98 24.09 -23.73
CA THR A 266 -7.80 24.30 -22.87
C THR A 266 -7.59 25.78 -22.53
N ARG A 267 -7.86 26.69 -23.47
CA ARG A 267 -7.79 28.15 -23.22
C ARG A 267 -8.84 28.61 -22.23
N GLU A 268 -10.09 28.16 -22.39
CA GLU A 268 -11.17 28.47 -21.46
C GLU A 268 -10.83 27.98 -20.05
N GLN A 269 -10.42 26.72 -19.90
CA GLN A 269 -10.08 26.16 -18.59
C GLN A 269 -8.91 26.90 -17.94
N THR A 270 -7.90 27.26 -18.72
CA THR A 270 -6.73 28.03 -18.24
C THR A 270 -7.15 29.40 -17.71
N GLN A 271 -8.09 30.08 -18.37
CA GLN A 271 -8.60 31.37 -17.91
C GLN A 271 -9.41 31.25 -16.61
N ILE A 272 -10.22 30.20 -16.47
CA ILE A 272 -10.98 29.95 -15.24
C ILE A 272 -10.02 29.64 -14.08
N VAL A 273 -9.05 28.75 -14.29
CA VAL A 273 -8.05 28.43 -13.25
C VAL A 273 -7.22 29.64 -12.88
N ARG A 274 -6.80 30.48 -13.84
CA ARG A 274 -6.11 31.74 -13.54
C ARG A 274 -6.93 32.66 -12.62
N LYS A 275 -8.25 32.70 -12.79
CA LYS A 275 -9.15 33.45 -11.91
C LYS A 275 -9.18 32.86 -10.51
N ILE A 276 -9.31 31.54 -10.38
CA ILE A 276 -9.29 30.84 -9.08
C ILE A 276 -7.97 31.08 -8.36
N VAL A 277 -6.84 31.00 -9.07
CA VAL A 277 -5.49 31.27 -8.53
C VAL A 277 -5.41 32.69 -7.97
N ALA A 278 -5.92 33.68 -8.70
CA ALA A 278 -5.93 35.08 -8.24
C ALA A 278 -6.82 35.32 -7.01
N GLU A 279 -7.85 34.50 -6.80
CA GLU A 279 -8.72 34.56 -5.61
C GLU A 279 -8.07 33.94 -4.36
N HIS A 280 -6.97 33.19 -4.51
CA HIS A 280 -6.30 32.44 -3.44
C HIS A 280 -4.80 32.79 -3.32
N ASN A 281 -4.46 34.07 -3.48
CA ASN A 281 -3.11 34.60 -3.28
C ASN A 281 -2.02 34.02 -4.20
N GLY A 282 -2.37 33.37 -5.31
CA GLY A 282 -1.38 32.82 -6.22
C GLY A 282 -0.68 33.90 -7.06
N SER A 283 0.60 33.69 -7.35
CA SER A 283 1.45 34.56 -8.17
C SER A 283 2.09 33.83 -9.34
N ASP A 284 2.72 34.60 -10.23
CA ASP A 284 3.58 34.10 -11.32
C ASP A 284 2.92 33.01 -12.17
N PHE A 285 1.63 33.20 -12.50
CA PHE A 285 0.90 32.25 -13.34
C PHE A 285 1.48 32.26 -14.75
N VAL A 286 2.30 31.25 -15.06
CA VAL A 286 2.90 31.01 -16.38
C VAL A 286 2.16 29.86 -17.04
N PHE A 287 1.94 29.96 -18.35
CA PHE A 287 1.43 28.85 -19.14
C PHE A 287 2.30 28.64 -20.38
N ALA A 288 2.45 27.37 -20.77
CA ALA A 288 3.19 26.94 -21.93
C ALA A 288 2.25 26.19 -22.89
N GLU A 289 2.21 26.66 -24.14
CA GLU A 289 1.54 25.98 -25.26
C GLU A 289 2.58 25.27 -26.15
N ASP A 290 3.80 25.84 -26.24
CA ASP A 290 4.91 25.30 -27.03
C ASP A 290 5.34 23.91 -26.50
N PRO A 291 5.55 22.92 -27.39
CA PRO A 291 5.95 21.57 -26.98
C PRO A 291 7.23 21.50 -26.14
N ASP A 292 8.25 22.30 -26.46
CA ASP A 292 9.54 22.27 -25.77
C ASP A 292 9.42 22.90 -24.37
N ASP A 293 8.71 24.03 -24.26
CA ASP A 293 8.43 24.67 -22.97
C ASP A 293 7.59 23.76 -22.05
N LYS A 294 6.57 23.08 -22.59
CA LYS A 294 5.76 22.10 -21.83
C LYS A 294 6.60 20.93 -21.34
N LYS A 295 7.49 20.42 -22.20
CA LYS A 295 8.39 19.33 -21.85
C LYS A 295 9.32 19.73 -20.72
N GLU A 296 9.85 20.94 -20.76
CA GLU A 296 10.73 21.47 -19.72
C GLU A 296 10.00 21.68 -18.39
N LEU A 297 8.77 22.21 -18.42
CA LEU A 297 7.94 22.31 -17.21
C LEU A 297 7.66 20.91 -16.62
N TRP A 298 7.25 19.94 -17.44
CA TRP A 298 6.95 18.60 -16.92
C TRP A 298 8.18 17.83 -16.46
N LYS A 299 9.36 18.11 -17.04
CA LYS A 299 10.62 17.53 -16.60
C LYS A 299 10.87 17.79 -15.11
N ILE A 300 10.57 19.01 -14.64
CA ILE A 300 10.69 19.41 -13.23
C ILE A 300 9.94 18.43 -12.30
N ARG A 301 8.68 18.13 -12.61
CA ARG A 301 7.87 17.23 -11.78
C ARG A 301 8.28 15.76 -11.94
N LYS A 302 8.66 15.33 -13.14
CA LYS A 302 9.04 13.93 -13.43
C LYS A 302 10.33 13.53 -12.72
N GLU A 303 11.25 14.48 -12.52
CA GLU A 303 12.55 14.25 -11.87
C GLU A 303 12.52 14.53 -10.37
N ALA A 304 11.38 14.91 -9.79
CA ALA A 304 11.27 15.38 -8.42
C ALA A 304 11.80 14.38 -7.37
N LEU A 305 11.56 13.07 -7.56
CA LEU A 305 12.14 12.04 -6.68
C LEU A 305 13.67 12.02 -6.76
N TRP A 306 14.24 12.02 -7.96
CA TRP A 306 15.69 12.01 -8.16
C TRP A 306 16.34 13.29 -7.65
N ALA A 307 15.64 14.42 -7.74
CA ALA A 307 16.08 15.68 -7.17
C ALA A 307 16.26 15.62 -5.65
N CYS A 308 15.44 14.82 -4.94
CA CYS A 308 15.62 14.59 -3.50
C CYS A 308 16.97 13.92 -3.20
N PHE A 309 17.33 12.88 -3.97
CA PHE A 309 18.61 12.18 -3.81
C PHE A 309 19.80 13.05 -4.23
N ALA A 310 19.63 13.96 -5.20
CA ALA A 310 20.68 14.91 -5.56
C ALA A 310 20.94 15.95 -4.45
N MET A 311 19.90 16.34 -3.71
CA MET A 311 20.00 17.26 -2.58
C MET A 311 20.72 16.62 -1.38
N GLU A 312 20.47 15.34 -1.10
CA GLU A 312 21.08 14.59 0.01
C GLU A 312 21.69 13.25 -0.46
N PRO A 313 22.86 13.26 -1.14
CA PRO A 313 23.40 12.08 -1.84
C PRO A 313 23.84 10.93 -0.93
N ASN A 314 24.02 11.18 0.36
CA ASN A 314 24.44 10.17 1.35
C ASN A 314 23.27 9.61 2.17
N CYS A 315 22.04 10.10 1.95
CA CYS A 315 20.86 9.68 2.70
C CYS A 315 20.10 8.53 2.00
N GLU A 316 19.42 7.71 2.80
CA GLU A 316 18.30 6.89 2.34
C GLU A 316 17.01 7.74 2.32
N ALA A 317 16.01 7.31 1.55
CA ALA A 317 14.69 7.94 1.51
C ALA A 317 13.61 7.00 2.04
N MET A 318 12.86 7.45 3.03
CA MET A 318 11.55 6.89 3.36
C MET A 318 10.51 7.62 2.51
N ILE A 319 10.19 7.01 1.36
CA ILE A 319 9.15 7.49 0.47
C ILE A 319 7.84 6.90 0.95
N SER A 320 6.85 7.75 1.22
CA SER A 320 5.53 7.30 1.65
C SER A 320 4.44 8.19 1.07
N ASP A 321 3.25 7.61 0.95
CA ASP A 321 2.06 8.23 0.42
C ASP A 321 0.82 7.93 1.27
N VAL A 322 -0.17 8.80 1.19
CA VAL A 322 -1.51 8.62 1.73
C VAL A 322 -2.48 9.30 0.79
N CYS A 323 -3.76 8.94 0.87
CA CYS A 323 -4.81 9.66 0.14
C CYS A 323 -5.97 9.97 1.09
N VAL A 324 -6.59 11.13 0.94
CA VAL A 324 -7.74 11.57 1.72
C VAL A 324 -8.85 12.06 0.79
N PRO A 325 -10.12 12.10 1.25
CA PRO A 325 -11.15 12.83 0.54
C PRO A 325 -10.65 14.24 0.18
N LEU A 326 -10.86 14.68 -1.07
CA LEU A 326 -10.26 15.91 -1.60
C LEU A 326 -10.45 17.13 -0.69
N SER A 327 -11.62 17.24 -0.03
CA SER A 327 -11.94 18.30 0.93
C SER A 327 -11.02 18.37 2.17
N ARG A 328 -10.23 17.33 2.43
CA ARG A 328 -9.30 17.20 3.56
C ARG A 328 -7.84 17.41 3.17
N LEU A 329 -7.53 17.50 1.87
CA LEU A 329 -6.15 17.55 1.38
C LEU A 329 -5.37 18.72 1.97
N ALA A 330 -5.93 19.94 1.92
CA ALA A 330 -5.26 21.13 2.43
C ALA A 330 -4.95 21.03 3.94
N GLU A 331 -5.86 20.43 4.71
CA GLU A 331 -5.71 20.21 6.14
C GLU A 331 -4.63 19.17 6.44
N LEU A 332 -4.63 18.04 5.73
CA LEU A 332 -3.61 16.99 5.86
C LEU A 332 -2.21 17.54 5.57
N ILE A 333 -2.03 18.18 4.41
CA ILE A 333 -0.72 18.74 3.99
C ILE A 333 -0.25 19.76 5.03
N SER A 334 -1.13 20.65 5.50
CA SER A 334 -0.75 21.67 6.48
C SER A 334 -0.27 21.07 7.80
N ARG A 335 -0.98 20.07 8.33
CA ARG A 335 -0.60 19.38 9.58
C ARG A 335 0.69 18.59 9.41
N SER A 336 0.82 17.84 8.32
CA SER A 336 2.05 17.10 8.02
C SER A 336 3.24 18.05 7.87
N LYS A 337 3.09 19.17 7.14
CA LYS A 337 4.17 20.14 6.93
C LYS A 337 4.65 20.80 8.23
N GLN A 338 3.77 21.01 9.20
CA GLN A 338 4.17 21.49 10.54
C GLN A 338 5.11 20.51 11.24
N GLU A 339 4.78 19.21 11.24
CA GLU A 339 5.65 18.17 11.84
C GLU A 339 6.94 17.99 11.05
N LEU A 340 6.88 17.98 9.72
CA LEU A 340 8.05 17.84 8.84
C LEU A 340 9.02 19.00 9.04
N ASN A 341 8.52 20.24 9.13
CA ASN A 341 9.36 21.43 9.35
C ASN A 341 9.94 21.52 10.76
N ALA A 342 9.31 20.87 11.75
CA ALA A 342 9.81 20.79 13.12
C ALA A 342 10.88 19.70 13.30
N SER A 343 11.00 18.79 12.34
CA SER A 343 11.99 17.71 12.34
C SER A 343 13.37 18.21 11.90
N PRO A 344 14.47 17.62 12.40
CA PRO A 344 15.81 17.89 11.87
C PRO A 344 16.06 17.27 10.49
N LEU A 345 15.17 16.38 10.02
CA LEU A 345 15.33 15.68 8.74
C LEU A 345 14.89 16.54 7.56
N VAL A 346 15.56 16.37 6.42
CA VAL A 346 15.14 17.01 5.17
C VAL A 346 13.95 16.24 4.61
N CYS A 347 12.81 16.92 4.52
CA CYS A 347 11.56 16.34 4.05
C CYS A 347 11.02 17.16 2.87
N THR A 348 10.67 16.48 1.78
CA THR A 348 10.00 17.11 0.64
C THR A 348 8.56 16.64 0.53
N VAL A 349 7.71 17.50 -0.03
CA VAL A 349 6.29 17.21 -0.26
C VAL A 349 5.97 17.32 -1.74
N ILE A 350 5.24 16.30 -2.22
CA ILE A 350 4.60 16.29 -3.52
C ILE A 350 3.16 15.82 -3.34
N ALA A 351 2.21 16.32 -4.11
CA ALA A 351 0.86 15.75 -4.13
C ALA A 351 0.30 15.66 -5.55
N HIS A 352 -0.40 14.57 -5.84
CA HIS A 352 -1.43 14.55 -6.87
C HIS A 352 -2.65 15.27 -6.30
N ALA A 353 -2.59 16.61 -6.31
CA ALA A 353 -3.54 17.44 -5.60
C ALA A 353 -4.96 17.41 -6.20
N GLY A 354 -5.08 16.93 -7.45
CA GLY A 354 -6.37 16.78 -8.13
C GLY A 354 -7.23 15.62 -7.60
N ASP A 355 -6.63 14.59 -6.99
CA ASP A 355 -7.34 13.41 -6.49
C ASP A 355 -7.10 13.12 -5.00
N GLY A 356 -6.31 13.96 -4.31
CA GLY A 356 -6.13 13.90 -2.86
C GLY A 356 -4.97 13.03 -2.41
N ASN A 357 -4.12 12.55 -3.32
CA ASN A 357 -2.92 11.77 -2.98
C ASN A 357 -1.77 12.70 -2.54
N PHE A 358 -1.29 12.50 -1.33
CA PHE A 358 -0.18 13.24 -0.73
C PHE A 358 1.04 12.33 -0.53
N HIS A 359 2.22 12.80 -0.92
CA HIS A 359 3.49 12.10 -0.83
C HIS A 359 4.50 12.90 -0.01
N THR A 360 5.30 12.18 0.76
CA THR A 360 6.47 12.72 1.45
C THR A 360 7.70 11.89 1.09
N CYS A 361 8.82 12.57 0.86
CA CYS A 361 10.14 11.95 0.80
C CYS A 361 10.92 12.41 2.04
N ILE A 362 11.15 11.50 2.98
CA ILE A 362 11.87 11.80 4.23
C ILE A 362 13.29 11.26 4.09
N LEU A 363 14.26 12.16 3.99
CA LEU A 363 15.67 11.83 3.79
C LEU A 363 16.34 11.65 5.14
N PHE A 364 17.02 10.53 5.34
CA PHE A 364 17.65 10.18 6.60
C PHE A 364 18.99 9.47 6.39
N ASP A 365 19.96 9.73 7.29
CA ASP A 365 21.22 8.99 7.31
C ASP A 365 20.98 7.57 7.86
N PRO A 366 21.22 6.51 7.07
CA PRO A 366 20.93 5.15 7.52
C PRO A 366 21.87 4.63 8.61
N ASN A 367 22.98 5.33 8.88
CA ASN A 367 23.94 4.98 9.94
C ASN A 367 23.58 5.59 11.29
N ILE A 368 22.57 6.47 11.34
CA ILE A 368 22.10 7.12 12.56
C ILE A 368 20.70 6.60 12.89
N GLU A 369 20.60 5.80 13.94
CA GLU A 369 19.34 5.12 14.30
C GLU A 369 18.24 6.12 14.68
N GLU A 370 18.59 7.23 15.32
CA GLU A 370 17.65 8.31 15.67
C GLU A 370 17.02 8.94 14.43
N HIS A 371 17.77 9.08 13.32
CA HIS A 371 17.23 9.60 12.07
C HIS A 371 16.19 8.63 11.47
N ARG A 372 16.46 7.33 11.51
CA ARG A 372 15.51 6.31 11.06
C ARG A 372 14.23 6.32 11.92
N GLN A 373 14.36 6.41 13.23
CA GLN A 373 13.22 6.47 14.17
C GLN A 373 12.37 7.73 13.94
N GLU A 374 13.01 8.87 13.70
CA GLU A 374 12.29 10.11 13.40
C GLU A 374 11.56 10.03 12.04
N ALA A 375 12.17 9.45 11.01
CA ALA A 375 11.51 9.22 9.74
C ALA A 375 10.27 8.30 9.89
N GLU A 376 10.39 7.23 10.69
CA GLU A 376 9.27 6.35 11.00
C GLU A 376 8.16 7.06 11.78
N ARG A 377 8.51 7.92 12.75
CA ARG A 377 7.54 8.73 13.52
C ARG A 377 6.76 9.67 12.61
N LEU A 378 7.44 10.37 11.70
CA LEU A 378 6.82 11.30 10.75
C LEU A 378 5.88 10.57 9.77
N ASN A 379 6.33 9.46 9.20
CA ASN A 379 5.50 8.63 8.34
C ASN A 379 4.27 8.11 9.08
N GLN A 380 4.44 7.62 10.31
CA GLN A 380 3.34 7.15 11.14
C GLN A 380 2.34 8.27 11.48
N PHE A 381 2.83 9.47 11.80
CA PHE A 381 1.98 10.64 12.03
C PHE A 381 1.14 10.96 10.79
N MET A 382 1.75 11.01 9.61
CA MET A 382 1.06 11.28 8.35
C MET A 382 -0.02 10.23 8.08
N VAL A 383 0.31 8.94 8.20
CA VAL A 383 -0.64 7.84 7.98
C VAL A 383 -1.82 7.91 8.94
N TYR A 384 -1.59 8.06 10.25
CA TYR A 384 -2.70 8.13 11.20
C TYR A 384 -3.54 9.41 11.03
N THR A 385 -2.93 10.51 10.63
CA THR A 385 -3.66 11.74 10.31
C THR A 385 -4.59 11.52 9.13
N ALA A 386 -4.11 10.93 8.04
CA ALA A 386 -4.95 10.59 6.89
C ALA A 386 -6.10 9.63 7.26
N LEU A 387 -5.81 8.56 8.01
CA LEU A 387 -6.82 7.61 8.47
C LEU A 387 -7.87 8.27 9.39
N SER A 388 -7.50 9.29 10.18
CA SER A 388 -8.45 10.05 11.00
C SER A 388 -9.39 10.96 10.18
N MET A 389 -9.10 11.13 8.89
CA MET A 389 -9.84 11.97 7.95
C MET A 389 -10.60 11.14 6.90
N ASP A 390 -10.90 9.87 7.21
CA ASP A 390 -11.49 8.89 6.29
C ASP A 390 -10.63 8.64 5.03
N GLY A 391 -9.32 8.85 5.15
CA GLY A 391 -8.34 8.53 4.13
C GLY A 391 -7.83 7.09 4.20
N THR A 392 -6.77 6.83 3.44
CA THR A 392 -6.08 5.54 3.33
C THR A 392 -4.60 5.67 3.67
N CYS A 393 -4.01 4.60 4.22
CA CYS A 393 -2.59 4.53 4.52
C CYS A 393 -1.70 4.47 3.29
N THR A 394 -2.25 4.26 2.10
CA THR A 394 -1.53 4.18 0.83
C THR A 394 -2.43 4.64 -0.31
N GLY A 395 -2.02 5.66 -1.06
CA GLY A 395 -2.76 6.15 -2.22
C GLY A 395 -2.52 5.27 -3.45
N GLU A 396 -1.26 4.91 -3.69
CA GLU A 396 -0.84 4.26 -4.93
C GLU A 396 0.32 3.25 -4.82
N HIS A 397 1.13 3.32 -3.76
CA HIS A 397 2.32 2.47 -3.67
C HIS A 397 2.01 1.02 -3.29
N GLY A 398 0.82 0.76 -2.74
CA GLY A 398 0.44 -0.53 -2.18
C GLY A 398 0.80 -0.65 -0.70
N VAL A 399 0.69 -1.86 -0.17
CA VAL A 399 0.91 -2.17 1.24
C VAL A 399 2.24 -2.87 1.46
N GLY A 400 2.54 -3.85 0.60
CA GLY A 400 3.71 -4.70 0.69
C GLY A 400 3.90 -5.28 2.08
N THR A 401 5.12 -5.13 2.59
CA THR A 401 5.46 -5.42 3.99
C THR A 401 5.36 -4.19 4.89
N GLY A 402 5.61 -3.01 4.34
CA GLY A 402 5.79 -1.76 5.10
C GLY A 402 4.54 -1.26 5.80
N LYS A 403 3.41 -1.31 5.10
CA LYS A 403 2.15 -0.70 5.56
C LYS A 403 1.15 -1.69 6.13
N MET A 404 1.47 -2.98 6.18
CA MET A 404 0.58 -4.01 6.77
C MET A 404 0.10 -3.64 8.18
N LYS A 405 0.97 -2.99 8.97
CA LYS A 405 0.68 -2.53 10.34
C LYS A 405 -0.49 -1.55 10.43
N TYR A 406 -0.87 -0.87 9.35
CA TYR A 406 -1.95 0.12 9.34
C TYR A 406 -3.30 -0.45 8.90
N LEU A 407 -3.32 -1.63 8.27
CA LEU A 407 -4.54 -2.16 7.65
C LEU A 407 -5.66 -2.47 8.65
N GLU A 408 -5.34 -2.85 9.89
CA GLU A 408 -6.38 -3.08 10.89
C GLU A 408 -7.08 -1.76 11.25
N LYS A 409 -6.31 -0.67 11.36
CA LYS A 409 -6.85 0.65 11.65
C LYS A 409 -7.72 1.18 10.51
N GLU A 410 -7.32 0.91 9.27
CA GLU A 410 -8.04 1.37 8.08
C GLU A 410 -9.28 0.54 7.76
N LEU A 411 -9.15 -0.80 7.73
CA LEU A 411 -10.19 -1.70 7.21
C LEU A 411 -11.00 -2.41 8.30
N GLY A 412 -10.48 -2.46 9.52
CA GLY A 412 -11.03 -3.26 10.61
C GLY A 412 -10.72 -4.76 10.49
N MET A 413 -10.95 -5.47 11.59
CA MET A 413 -10.61 -6.90 11.72
C MET A 413 -11.48 -7.81 10.85
N GLU A 414 -12.73 -7.41 10.59
CA GLU A 414 -13.68 -8.17 9.77
C GLU A 414 -13.20 -8.22 8.31
N ALA A 415 -12.73 -7.09 7.78
CA ALA A 415 -12.19 -7.00 6.43
C ALA A 415 -10.90 -7.82 6.31
N LEU A 416 -9.97 -7.67 7.26
CA LEU A 416 -8.73 -8.45 7.29
C LEU A 416 -8.96 -9.96 7.40
N THR A 417 -9.91 -10.37 8.24
CA THR A 417 -10.31 -11.78 8.37
C THR A 417 -10.90 -12.31 7.06
N THR A 418 -11.65 -11.47 6.34
CA THR A 418 -12.21 -11.82 5.03
C THR A 418 -11.12 -11.93 3.96
N MET A 419 -10.17 -11.00 3.92
CA MET A 419 -8.99 -11.08 3.03
C MET A 419 -8.21 -12.37 3.29
N LYS A 420 -7.99 -12.72 4.56
CA LYS A 420 -7.34 -13.99 4.95
C LYS A 420 -8.11 -15.21 4.45
N LYS A 421 -9.45 -15.22 4.53
CA LYS A 421 -10.27 -16.32 4.01
C LYS A 421 -10.16 -16.47 2.49
N ILE A 422 -10.18 -15.35 1.76
CA ILE A 422 -9.98 -15.33 0.30
C ILE A 422 -8.60 -15.89 -0.04
N LYS A 423 -7.55 -15.40 0.63
CA LYS A 423 -6.18 -15.88 0.47
C LYS A 423 -6.07 -17.38 0.73
N ALA A 424 -6.63 -17.87 1.84
CA ALA A 424 -6.59 -19.29 2.19
C ALA A 424 -7.38 -20.18 1.20
N ALA A 425 -8.45 -19.66 0.59
CA ALA A 425 -9.22 -20.38 -0.41
C ALA A 425 -8.47 -20.50 -1.75
N LEU A 426 -7.74 -19.46 -2.16
CA LEU A 426 -7.02 -19.42 -3.43
C LEU A 426 -5.58 -19.95 -3.34
N ASP A 427 -4.99 -19.94 -2.14
CA ASP A 427 -3.63 -20.39 -1.84
C ASP A 427 -3.58 -21.08 -0.47
N PRO A 428 -4.07 -22.34 -0.37
CA PRO A 428 -4.16 -23.07 0.89
C PRO A 428 -2.80 -23.41 1.50
N ASN A 429 -1.74 -23.49 0.69
CA ASN A 429 -0.37 -23.74 1.15
C ASN A 429 0.40 -22.44 1.46
N ASN A 430 -0.21 -21.27 1.27
CA ASN A 430 0.39 -19.96 1.50
C ASN A 430 1.73 -19.78 0.75
N ILE A 431 1.81 -20.26 -0.48
CA ILE A 431 3.02 -20.16 -1.31
C ILE A 431 3.11 -18.84 -2.08
N MET A 432 1.99 -18.17 -2.37
CA MET A 432 1.93 -16.97 -3.21
C MET A 432 2.29 -15.70 -2.42
N ASN A 433 3.49 -15.17 -2.66
CA ASN A 433 4.05 -13.98 -2.05
C ASN A 433 3.80 -13.85 -0.53
N PRO A 434 4.22 -14.84 0.29
CA PRO A 434 3.91 -14.84 1.72
C PRO A 434 4.54 -13.66 2.47
N GLY A 435 3.87 -13.26 3.55
CA GLY A 435 4.30 -12.18 4.45
C GLY A 435 3.91 -10.77 4.00
N LYS A 436 3.01 -10.62 3.02
CA LYS A 436 2.48 -9.34 2.51
C LYS A 436 0.97 -9.31 2.68
N LEU A 437 0.38 -8.11 2.74
CA LEU A 437 -1.05 -7.80 2.85
C LEU A 437 -1.83 -8.34 4.06
N ILE A 438 -1.49 -9.52 4.60
CA ILE A 438 -2.15 -10.12 5.76
C ILE A 438 -1.26 -9.92 6.99
N PRO A 439 -1.66 -9.06 7.95
CA PRO A 439 -0.85 -8.80 9.13
C PRO A 439 -0.62 -10.07 9.97
N PRO A 440 0.57 -10.26 10.59
CA PRO A 440 0.87 -11.47 11.36
C PRO A 440 -0.11 -11.76 12.50
N HIS A 441 -0.63 -10.72 13.17
CA HIS A 441 -1.60 -10.91 14.25
C HIS A 441 -2.91 -11.56 13.75
N CYS A 442 -3.32 -11.29 12.50
CA CYS A 442 -4.50 -11.91 11.88
C CYS A 442 -4.30 -13.41 11.60
N ILE A 443 -3.06 -13.86 11.44
CA ILE A 443 -2.74 -15.29 11.25
C ILE A 443 -3.09 -16.08 12.51
N ASN A 444 -2.79 -15.50 13.68
CA ASN A 444 -2.93 -16.13 15.00
C ASN A 444 -4.33 -15.99 15.65
N CYS A 445 -5.25 -15.21 15.09
CA CYS A 445 -6.58 -14.97 15.68
C CYS A 445 -7.49 -16.21 15.77
N ASN A 446 -7.19 -17.31 15.08
CA ASN A 446 -7.99 -18.55 15.16
C ASN A 446 -7.77 -19.35 16.46
N ASN A 447 -6.79 -18.97 17.30
CA ASN A 447 -6.48 -19.65 18.56
C ASN A 447 -6.94 -18.87 19.80
N LYS A 448 -8.11 -18.23 19.77
CA LYS A 448 -8.77 -17.84 21.03
C LYS A 448 -9.38 -19.10 21.65
N LEU A 449 -8.63 -19.73 22.56
CA LEU A 449 -9.08 -20.85 23.37
C LEU A 449 -10.00 -20.32 24.48
N TYR A 450 -11.31 -20.58 24.38
CA TYR A 450 -12.25 -20.31 25.47
C TYR A 450 -12.26 -21.52 26.40
N VAL A 451 -11.52 -21.46 27.52
CA VAL A 451 -11.55 -22.50 28.55
C VAL A 451 -12.59 -22.14 29.60
N THR A 452 -13.64 -22.93 29.72
CA THR A 452 -14.69 -22.75 30.74
C THR A 452 -14.50 -23.78 31.83
N PHE A 453 -14.11 -23.37 33.04
CA PHE A 453 -14.03 -24.26 34.19
C PHE A 453 -15.37 -24.29 34.94
N ARG A 454 -15.97 -25.47 35.10
CA ARG A 454 -17.13 -25.68 35.99
C ARG A 454 -16.67 -26.33 37.29
N PHE A 455 -16.73 -25.59 38.39
CA PHE A 455 -16.51 -26.15 39.72
C PHE A 455 -17.83 -26.67 40.29
N ARG A 456 -17.88 -27.96 40.69
CA ARG A 456 -18.93 -28.48 41.58
C ARG A 456 -18.40 -28.48 43.01
N PRO A 457 -18.89 -27.61 43.91
CA PRO A 457 -18.47 -27.67 45.30
C PRO A 457 -19.00 -28.96 45.95
N ALA A 458 -18.13 -29.71 46.63
CA ALA A 458 -18.52 -30.75 47.56
C ALA A 458 -18.79 -30.11 48.93
N GLY A 459 -20.02 -29.64 49.17
CA GLY A 459 -20.48 -29.11 50.46
C GLY A 459 -20.97 -27.66 50.44
N ARG A 460 -21.83 -27.32 51.42
CA ARG A 460 -22.44 -25.97 51.57
C ARG A 460 -21.36 -24.95 51.95
N LEU A 461 -21.10 -23.98 51.07
CA LEU A 461 -20.35 -22.77 51.40
C LEU A 461 -21.28 -21.76 52.07
N ALA A 462 -20.83 -21.21 53.20
CA ALA A 462 -21.47 -20.11 53.90
C ALA A 462 -21.41 -18.83 53.05
N GLN A 463 -22.48 -18.03 53.14
CA GLN A 463 -22.59 -16.73 52.51
C GLN A 463 -21.65 -15.74 53.18
N ASP A 464 -20.57 -15.34 52.51
CA ASP A 464 -19.90 -14.05 52.73
C ASP A 464 -19.23 -13.64 51.42
N GLY A 465 -19.70 -12.53 50.84
CA GLY A 465 -19.29 -12.05 49.52
C GLY A 465 -18.00 -11.24 49.58
N PHE A 466 -17.05 -11.56 48.70
CA PHE A 466 -15.82 -10.77 48.48
C PHE A 466 -15.96 -9.92 47.21
N GLY A 467 -15.67 -8.61 47.33
CA GLY A 467 -15.81 -7.61 46.27
C GLY A 467 -14.57 -7.50 45.36
N PHE A 468 -14.81 -6.95 44.16
CA PHE A 468 -13.88 -6.87 43.01
C PHE A 468 -12.52 -6.23 43.32
N ASP A 469 -12.44 -5.29 44.25
CA ASP A 469 -11.22 -4.50 44.51
C ASP A 469 -10.14 -5.26 45.29
N GLN A 470 -10.50 -6.34 46.00
CA GLN A 470 -9.53 -7.17 46.71
C GLN A 470 -8.77 -8.14 45.80
N TRP A 471 -9.27 -8.40 44.57
CA TRP A 471 -8.61 -9.27 43.59
C TRP A 471 -7.37 -8.63 42.95
N ASN A 472 -7.41 -7.33 42.69
CA ASN A 472 -6.30 -6.64 42.02
C ASN A 472 -5.09 -6.40 42.94
N ALA A 473 -5.32 -6.27 44.25
CA ALA A 473 -4.25 -6.02 45.22
C ALA A 473 -3.39 -7.27 45.52
N LEU A 474 -3.94 -8.49 45.35
CA LEU A 474 -3.24 -9.73 45.72
C LEU A 474 -2.25 -10.22 44.63
N LEU A 475 -2.46 -9.85 43.37
CA LEU A 475 -1.70 -10.37 42.23
C LEU A 475 -0.51 -9.51 41.79
N GLY A 476 -0.29 -8.35 42.42
CA GLY A 476 0.89 -7.52 42.13
C GLY A 476 1.07 -7.16 40.64
N LEU A 477 -0.03 -7.03 39.89
CA LEU A 477 -0.01 -6.68 38.47
C LEU A 477 0.30 -5.19 38.32
N ASN A 478 1.56 -4.82 38.53
CA ASN A 478 2.10 -3.57 38.04
C ASN A 478 2.48 -3.70 36.56
N ARG A 479 2.20 -2.61 35.84
CA ARG A 479 2.31 -2.43 34.39
C ARG A 479 3.61 -2.97 33.80
N GLN A 480 3.51 -4.08 33.06
CA GLN A 480 4.32 -4.55 31.91
C GLN A 480 4.37 -6.10 31.90
N GLY A 481 3.35 -6.73 31.30
CA GLY A 481 3.19 -8.19 31.19
C GLY A 481 1.83 -8.55 30.57
N PRO A 482 1.60 -9.80 30.11
CA PRO A 482 0.42 -10.17 29.32
C PRO A 482 -0.88 -9.81 30.04
N THR A 483 -1.79 -9.12 29.36
CA THR A 483 -3.11 -8.74 29.86
C THR A 483 -3.96 -10.00 30.05
N LEU A 484 -4.02 -10.48 31.30
CA LEU A 484 -4.97 -11.48 31.76
C LEU A 484 -6.18 -10.77 32.36
N SER A 485 -7.36 -10.98 31.80
CA SER A 485 -8.62 -10.49 32.38
C SER A 485 -9.41 -11.68 32.90
N LEU A 486 -9.78 -11.62 34.18
CA LEU A 486 -10.64 -12.60 34.84
C LEU A 486 -12.09 -12.09 34.80
N VAL A 487 -13.00 -12.85 34.19
CA VAL A 487 -14.43 -12.51 34.15
C VAL A 487 -15.22 -13.54 34.96
N PRO A 488 -15.95 -13.14 36.02
CA PRO A 488 -16.83 -14.04 36.74
C PRO A 488 -18.11 -14.28 35.92
N ILE A 489 -18.46 -15.55 35.71
CA ILE A 489 -19.75 -15.95 35.12
C ILE A 489 -20.60 -16.57 36.24
N LEU A 490 -21.67 -15.89 36.63
CA LEU A 490 -22.66 -16.40 37.58
C LEU A 490 -23.82 -17.03 36.80
N ALA A 491 -23.85 -18.35 36.74
CA ALA A 491 -25.02 -19.10 36.27
C ALA A 491 -25.25 -20.33 37.18
N GLY A 492 -26.36 -20.35 37.91
CA GLY A 492 -26.87 -21.56 38.58
C GLY A 492 -26.01 -22.13 39.72
N GLY A 493 -25.47 -21.29 40.60
CA GLY A 493 -24.80 -21.75 41.83
C GLY A 493 -23.37 -22.27 41.66
N ALA A 494 -22.75 -22.08 40.49
CA ALA A 494 -21.33 -22.32 40.25
C ALA A 494 -20.59 -21.00 40.03
N ILE A 495 -19.39 -20.85 40.61
CA ILE A 495 -18.46 -19.76 40.31
C ILE A 495 -17.59 -20.22 39.14
N GLY A 496 -17.75 -19.59 37.98
CA GLY A 496 -16.86 -19.79 36.83
C GLY A 496 -15.84 -18.66 36.74
N ILE A 497 -14.56 -19.00 36.55
CA ILE A 497 -13.49 -18.06 36.24
C ILE A 497 -13.18 -18.19 34.75
N GLY A 498 -13.48 -17.16 33.95
CA GLY A 498 -13.02 -17.06 32.57
C GLY A 498 -11.66 -16.38 32.52
N VAL A 499 -10.68 -17.02 31.86
CA VAL A 499 -9.35 -16.44 31.65
C VAL A 499 -9.24 -16.00 30.19
N VAL A 500 -9.06 -14.69 29.96
CA VAL A 500 -8.80 -14.12 28.63
C VAL A 500 -7.35 -13.64 28.59
N GLY A 501 -6.54 -14.17 27.68
CA GLY A 501 -5.16 -13.73 27.49
C GLY A 501 -4.58 -14.15 26.14
N SER A 502 -3.57 -13.42 25.68
CA SER A 502 -2.74 -13.72 24.50
C SER A 502 -1.29 -13.86 24.94
N ILE A 503 -0.63 -14.98 24.63
CA ILE A 503 0.81 -15.17 24.84
C ILE A 503 1.42 -15.68 23.53
N PRO A 504 2.52 -15.08 23.03
CA PRO A 504 3.27 -15.63 21.90
C PRO A 504 4.06 -16.86 22.35
N GLU A 505 4.05 -17.93 21.55
CA GLU A 505 5.05 -19.03 21.58
C GLU A 505 4.93 -20.14 22.64
N MET A 506 3.72 -20.60 23.00
CA MET A 506 3.55 -21.91 23.67
C MET A 506 2.59 -22.85 22.92
N PRO A 507 2.91 -24.15 22.77
CA PRO A 507 1.95 -25.15 22.33
C PRO A 507 0.73 -25.18 23.26
N ALA A 508 -0.49 -25.19 22.69
CA ALA A 508 -1.74 -25.07 23.44
C ALA A 508 -1.85 -26.05 24.62
N ASN A 509 -1.33 -27.27 24.44
CA ASN A 509 -1.34 -28.33 25.44
C ASN A 509 -0.55 -27.91 26.70
N ILE A 510 0.62 -27.29 26.52
CA ILE A 510 1.50 -26.84 27.60
C ILE A 510 0.86 -25.67 28.34
N PHE A 511 0.24 -24.74 27.61
CA PHE A 511 -0.49 -23.61 28.21
C PHE A 511 -1.66 -24.09 29.10
N ILE A 512 -2.42 -25.09 28.63
CA ILE A 512 -3.50 -25.71 29.42
C ILE A 512 -2.95 -26.34 30.70
N TYR A 513 -1.85 -27.10 30.64
CA TYR A 513 -1.22 -27.66 31.83
C TYR A 513 -0.73 -26.57 32.80
N PHE A 514 -0.17 -25.47 32.28
CA PHE A 514 0.30 -24.36 33.11
C PHE A 514 -0.85 -23.64 33.83
N LEU A 515 -1.97 -23.40 33.14
CA LEU A 515 -3.17 -22.80 33.71
C LEU A 515 -3.81 -23.72 34.77
N ILE A 516 -3.88 -25.03 34.49
CA ILE A 516 -4.37 -26.06 35.42
C ILE A 516 -3.49 -26.09 36.67
N LEU A 517 -2.16 -26.03 36.52
CA LEU A 517 -1.21 -26.04 37.64
C LEU A 517 -1.37 -24.80 38.53
N LEU A 518 -1.49 -23.60 37.92
CA LEU A 518 -1.73 -22.35 38.65
C LEU A 518 -3.05 -22.37 39.42
N LEU A 519 -4.12 -22.91 38.83
CA LEU A 519 -5.42 -23.04 39.48
C LEU A 519 -5.39 -24.10 40.60
N LEU A 520 -4.69 -25.21 40.44
CA LEU A 520 -4.49 -26.22 41.48
C LEU A 520 -3.69 -25.67 42.67
N LEU A 521 -2.60 -24.96 42.39
CA LEU A 521 -1.77 -24.33 43.42
C LEU A 521 -2.56 -23.26 44.18
N PHE A 522 -3.35 -22.44 43.48
CA PHE A 522 -4.23 -21.45 44.11
C PHE A 522 -5.29 -22.11 45.01
N TYR A 523 -5.97 -23.15 44.52
CA TYR A 523 -7.01 -23.85 45.27
C TYR A 523 -6.44 -24.61 46.48
N GLN A 524 -5.30 -25.28 46.32
CA GLN A 524 -4.61 -26.00 47.40
C GLN A 524 -4.10 -25.04 48.48
N TRP A 525 -3.59 -23.87 48.09
CA TRP A 525 -3.14 -22.83 49.03
C TRP A 525 -4.30 -22.30 49.88
N HIS A 526 -5.49 -22.09 49.31
CA HIS A 526 -6.59 -21.44 50.02
C HIS A 526 -7.56 -22.39 50.74
N PHE A 527 -7.79 -23.59 50.22
CA PHE A 527 -8.82 -24.50 50.75
C PHE A 527 -8.26 -25.77 51.40
N GLY A 528 -6.93 -25.95 51.42
CA GLY A 528 -6.25 -26.99 52.21
C GLY A 528 -6.52 -28.44 51.76
N HIS A 529 -7.14 -28.65 50.59
CA HIS A 529 -7.46 -29.97 50.04
C HIS A 529 -6.94 -30.13 48.60
N THR A 530 -6.55 -31.35 48.23
CA THR A 530 -6.23 -31.72 46.85
C THR A 530 -7.52 -31.80 46.02
N ALA A 531 -7.72 -30.85 45.12
CA ALA A 531 -8.82 -30.88 44.16
C ALA A 531 -8.46 -31.78 42.97
N GLY A 532 -9.35 -32.70 42.60
CA GLY A 532 -9.27 -33.43 41.34
C GLY A 532 -9.89 -32.60 40.21
N ILE A 533 -9.14 -32.34 39.14
CA ILE A 533 -9.64 -31.68 37.92
C ILE A 533 -9.93 -32.76 36.88
N ARG A 534 -11.13 -32.69 36.28
CA ARG A 534 -11.49 -33.47 35.09
C ARG A 534 -11.48 -32.51 33.91
N VAL A 535 -10.62 -32.79 32.93
CA VAL A 535 -10.56 -32.08 31.65
C VAL A 535 -11.31 -32.97 30.66
N ASP A 536 -12.42 -32.49 30.09
CA ASP A 536 -13.11 -33.16 28.98
C ASP A 536 -12.61 -32.60 27.64
#